data_AF-A0A7H8PNW9-F1
#
_entry.id   AF-A0A7H8PNW9-F1
#
_cell.length_a   1.000
_cell.length_b   1.000
_cell.length_c   1.000
_cell.angle_alpha   90.00
_cell.angle_beta   90.00
_cell.angle_gamma   90.00
#
_symmetry.space_group_name_H-M   'P 1'
#
loop_
_entity.id
_entity.type
_entity.pdbx_description
1 polymer ?
#
loop_
_entity_poly.entity_id
_entity_poly.type
_entity_poly.pdbx_seq_one_letter_code
_entity_poly.pdbx_strand_id
1 'polypeptide(L)'
;MKKRYLKILQALPVYADHENNAKKILTLIPQELIPFNREKRRNGINWMEIYLENDKIGYIKKLPGAFYKCEQVSLDDESVKGFSYSYRTDNTEEQLPMDRLFFPQGYLNPDKEQIGTIKLECIEKAEENKMSYIDLEYPAALIDVEEIRFRKGDKFYITHKSDDKHDIFMEVDNFLGKQGFLLKKTNTSNLEDKWMYSISITIAILTVLGIFLGFLANGWIVVSGLMILVGIVVAFIFVFVLQIILMILKGIFNQIRKRF
;
A
#
# COMPACT_ATOMS: atom_id res chain seq x y z
N MET A 1 1.91 -1.73 19.12
CA MET A 1 0.64 -1.95 18.40
C MET A 1 0.76 -1.29 17.03
N LYS A 2 0.68 -2.03 15.91
CA LYS A 2 0.75 -1.42 14.56
C LYS A 2 -0.51 -0.57 14.36
N LYS A 3 -0.37 0.74 14.24
CA LYS A 3 -1.50 1.65 13.95
C LYS A 3 -1.82 1.54 12.47
N ARG A 4 -3.10 1.43 12.15
CA ARG A 4 -3.58 1.48 10.76
C ARG A 4 -4.27 2.81 10.55
N TYR A 5 -4.22 3.33 9.33
CA TYR A 5 -4.70 4.66 9.02
C TYR A 5 -5.68 4.64 7.84
N LEU A 6 -6.59 5.60 7.85
CA LEU A 6 -7.44 5.96 6.72
C LEU A 6 -7.09 7.38 6.30
N LYS A 7 -6.90 7.60 5.01
CA LYS A 7 -6.85 8.93 4.41
C LYS A 7 -8.25 9.30 3.97
N ILE A 8 -8.78 10.38 4.51
CA ILE A 8 -10.11 10.88 4.15
C ILE A 8 -10.01 11.60 2.81
N LEU A 9 -10.84 11.23 1.83
CA LEU A 9 -10.83 11.83 0.49
C LEU A 9 -12.00 12.78 0.29
N GLN A 10 -13.09 12.56 1.02
CA GLN A 10 -14.30 13.39 0.99
C GLN A 10 -14.76 13.66 2.42
N ALA A 11 -15.47 14.77 2.64
CA ALA A 11 -15.99 15.08 3.96
C ALA A 11 -16.92 13.95 4.46
N LEU A 12 -16.63 13.40 5.65
CA LEU A 12 -17.31 12.21 6.15
C LEU A 12 -17.91 12.43 7.55
N PRO A 13 -19.21 12.15 7.75
CA PRO A 13 -19.81 12.21 9.08
C PRO A 13 -19.32 11.04 9.94
N VAL A 14 -18.97 11.34 11.19
CA VAL A 14 -18.62 10.37 12.23
C VAL A 14 -19.80 10.24 13.19
N TYR A 15 -20.11 9.01 13.54
CA TYR A 15 -21.24 8.64 14.39
C TYR A 15 -20.76 8.05 15.71
N ALA A 16 -21.56 8.24 16.77
CA ALA A 16 -21.29 7.70 18.11
C ALA A 16 -21.43 6.18 18.18
N ASP A 17 -22.25 5.61 17.31
CA ASP A 17 -22.49 4.18 17.23
C ASP A 17 -22.61 3.73 15.76
N HIS A 18 -22.54 2.43 15.53
CA HIS A 18 -22.59 1.77 14.23
C HIS A 18 -24.02 1.32 13.87
N GLU A 19 -24.97 2.24 14.04
CA GLU A 19 -26.40 2.07 13.79
C GLU A 19 -26.94 3.15 12.85
N ASN A 20 -28.07 2.87 12.18
CA ASN A 20 -28.61 3.80 11.19
C ASN A 20 -29.05 5.15 11.77
N ASN A 21 -29.57 5.14 13.00
CA ASN A 21 -30.07 6.32 13.69
C ASN A 21 -29.05 6.90 14.67
N ALA A 22 -27.78 6.48 14.56
CA ALA A 22 -26.74 6.94 15.45
C ALA A 22 -26.54 8.47 15.34
N LYS A 23 -26.29 9.11 16.48
CA LYS A 23 -26.02 10.55 16.54
C LYS A 23 -24.69 10.85 15.85
N LYS A 24 -24.68 11.82 14.94
CA LYS A 24 -23.47 12.41 14.38
C LYS A 24 -22.71 13.17 15.47
N ILE A 25 -21.42 12.88 15.63
CA ILE A 25 -20.54 13.57 16.59
C ILE A 25 -19.76 14.70 15.90
N LEU A 26 -19.17 14.42 14.73
CA LEU A 26 -18.36 15.37 13.97
C LEU A 26 -18.36 15.07 12.47
N THR A 27 -17.69 15.91 11.69
CA THR A 27 -17.39 15.66 10.28
C THR A 27 -15.88 15.71 10.10
N LEU A 28 -15.32 14.64 9.53
CA LEU A 28 -13.92 14.59 9.08
C LEU A 28 -13.77 15.41 7.82
N ILE A 29 -12.62 16.06 7.68
CA ILE A 29 -12.30 16.87 6.50
C ILE A 29 -11.45 16.06 5.51
N PRO A 30 -11.52 16.37 4.19
CA PRO A 30 -10.63 15.77 3.21
C PRO A 30 -9.15 15.96 3.59
N GLN A 31 -8.32 15.04 3.13
CA GLN A 31 -6.87 14.95 3.36
C GLN A 31 -6.43 14.55 4.78
N GLU A 32 -7.36 14.46 5.73
CA GLU A 32 -7.08 14.02 7.11
C GLU A 32 -6.65 12.54 7.18
N LEU A 33 -5.63 12.25 8.00
CA LEU A 33 -5.18 10.89 8.29
C LEU A 33 -5.70 10.45 9.67
N ILE A 34 -6.61 9.48 9.68
CA ILE A 34 -7.29 9.02 10.90
C ILE A 34 -6.86 7.60 11.25
N PRO A 35 -6.43 7.34 12.50
CA PRO A 35 -6.19 5.97 12.95
C PRO A 35 -7.49 5.17 12.96
N PHE A 36 -7.46 3.96 12.39
CA PHE A 36 -8.60 3.06 12.42
C PHE A 36 -8.28 1.73 13.08
N ASN A 37 -9.29 1.15 13.72
CA ASN A 37 -9.18 -0.13 14.40
C ASN A 37 -9.51 -1.30 13.45
N ARG A 38 -10.79 -1.38 13.05
CA ARG A 38 -11.35 -2.51 12.31
C ARG A 38 -12.58 -2.14 11.49
N GLU A 39 -12.93 -3.03 10.57
CA GLU A 39 -14.18 -3.00 9.81
C GLU A 39 -15.22 -3.82 10.56
N LYS A 40 -16.43 -3.29 10.75
CA LYS A 40 -17.58 -4.00 11.32
C LYS A 40 -18.72 -4.05 10.31
N ARG A 41 -19.49 -5.13 10.31
CA ARG A 41 -20.73 -5.21 9.53
C ARG A 41 -21.94 -5.32 10.46
N ARG A 42 -22.87 -4.38 10.36
CA ARG A 42 -24.12 -4.39 11.14
C ARG A 42 -25.28 -3.92 10.27
N ASN A 43 -26.39 -4.66 10.31
CA ASN A 43 -27.61 -4.38 9.55
C ASN A 43 -27.35 -4.15 8.04
N GLY A 44 -26.46 -4.96 7.46
CA GLY A 44 -26.09 -4.85 6.04
C GLY A 44 -25.10 -3.72 5.71
N ILE A 45 -24.79 -2.83 6.65
CA ILE A 45 -23.88 -1.70 6.44
C ILE A 45 -22.50 -2.04 6.99
N ASN A 46 -21.48 -1.71 6.20
CA ASN A 46 -20.09 -1.80 6.64
C ASN A 46 -19.69 -0.48 7.29
N TRP A 47 -19.12 -0.56 8.48
CA TRP A 47 -18.66 0.55 9.30
C TRP A 47 -17.16 0.42 9.51
N MET A 48 -16.46 1.55 9.56
CA MET A 48 -15.08 1.61 10.05
C MET A 48 -15.11 2.15 11.47
N GLU A 49 -14.54 1.42 12.40
CA GLU A 49 -14.28 1.89 13.76
C GLU A 49 -12.97 2.69 13.76
N ILE A 50 -13.04 3.96 14.11
CA ILE A 50 -11.91 4.91 14.11
C ILE A 50 -11.60 5.41 15.52
N TYR A 51 -10.35 5.77 15.74
CA TYR A 51 -9.92 6.46 16.96
C TYR A 51 -9.95 7.97 16.71
N LEU A 52 -10.66 8.67 17.58
CA LEU A 52 -10.70 10.12 17.67
C LEU A 52 -9.72 10.59 18.75
N GLU A 53 -9.63 11.90 18.95
CA GLU A 53 -8.86 12.48 20.05
C GLU A 53 -9.22 11.88 21.41
N ASN A 54 -8.21 11.75 22.28
CA ASN A 54 -8.33 11.16 23.61
C ASN A 54 -8.84 9.70 23.60
N ASP A 55 -8.44 8.92 22.59
CA ASP A 55 -8.79 7.51 22.41
C ASP A 55 -10.31 7.22 22.37
N LYS A 56 -11.13 8.24 22.09
CA LYS A 56 -12.57 8.07 21.88
C LYS A 56 -12.81 7.28 20.59
N ILE A 57 -13.82 6.43 20.59
CA ILE A 57 -14.18 5.64 19.41
C ILE A 57 -15.29 6.35 18.64
N GLY A 58 -15.14 6.40 17.33
CA GLY A 58 -16.17 6.84 16.40
C GLY A 58 -16.39 5.82 15.28
N TYR A 59 -17.49 5.99 14.56
CA TYR A 59 -17.87 5.12 13.45
C TYR A 59 -18.10 5.92 12.18
N ILE A 60 -17.51 5.50 11.07
CA ILE A 60 -17.81 6.03 9.74
C ILE A 60 -18.46 4.94 8.88
N LYS A 61 -19.47 5.33 8.09
CA LYS A 61 -20.05 4.42 7.10
C LYS A 61 -19.06 4.21 5.96
N LYS A 62 -18.89 2.97 5.52
CA LYS A 62 -18.05 2.65 4.37
C LYS A 62 -18.75 3.07 3.08
N LEU A 63 -18.35 4.23 2.57
CA LEU A 63 -18.81 4.78 1.29
C LEU A 63 -17.69 4.59 0.25
N PRO A 64 -18.00 4.06 -0.96
CA PRO A 64 -17.01 3.94 -2.03
C PRO A 64 -16.35 5.29 -2.36
N GLY A 65 -15.02 5.33 -2.45
CA GLY A 65 -14.26 6.52 -2.83
C GLY A 65 -14.17 7.62 -1.76
N ALA A 66 -14.81 7.47 -0.60
CA ALA A 66 -14.80 8.53 0.43
C ALA A 66 -13.53 8.54 1.29
N PHE A 67 -12.82 7.41 1.36
CA PHE A 67 -11.53 7.29 2.04
C PHE A 67 -10.66 6.23 1.38
N TYR A 68 -9.34 6.35 1.55
CA TYR A 68 -8.35 5.34 1.19
C TYR A 68 -7.82 4.67 2.46
N LYS A 69 -7.67 3.34 2.44
CA LYS A 69 -7.11 2.58 3.56
C LYS A 69 -5.60 2.50 3.36
N CYS A 70 -4.85 3.19 4.21
CA CYS A 70 -3.42 3.30 4.05
C CYS A 70 -2.73 1.93 4.17
N GLU A 71 -1.77 1.68 3.30
CA GLU A 71 -1.01 0.43 3.26
C GLU A 71 0.35 0.65 3.90
N GLN A 72 0.65 -0.11 4.96
CA GLN A 72 1.97 -0.07 5.57
C GLN A 72 2.93 -0.96 4.78
N VAL A 73 3.97 -0.36 4.21
CA VAL A 73 4.89 -1.05 3.31
C VAL A 73 6.35 -0.88 3.73
N SER A 74 7.21 -1.72 3.16
CA SER A 74 8.67 -1.60 3.18
C SER A 74 9.16 -1.44 1.74
N LEU A 75 10.14 -0.58 1.50
CA LEU A 75 10.77 -0.46 0.19
C LEU A 75 11.59 -1.72 -0.13
N ASP A 76 11.40 -2.27 -1.33
CA ASP A 76 12.18 -3.41 -1.83
C ASP A 76 13.31 -2.97 -2.78
N ASP A 77 13.08 -1.89 -3.53
CA ASP A 77 14.06 -1.20 -4.37
C ASP A 77 15.27 -0.72 -3.54
N GLU A 78 16.44 -0.64 -4.17
CA GLU A 78 17.65 -0.13 -3.51
C GLU A 78 17.49 1.32 -3.05
N SER A 79 16.95 2.18 -3.91
CA SER A 79 16.60 3.54 -3.55
C SER A 79 15.53 4.14 -4.47
N VAL A 80 14.73 5.04 -3.91
CA VAL A 80 13.73 5.80 -4.63
C VAL A 80 13.81 7.27 -4.25
N LYS A 81 13.75 8.12 -5.26
CA LYS A 81 13.66 9.58 -5.17
C LYS A 81 12.27 10.03 -5.61
N GLY A 82 11.59 10.70 -4.69
CA GLY A 82 10.29 11.34 -4.85
C GLY A 82 10.36 12.84 -4.70
N PHE A 83 9.19 13.46 -4.53
CA PHE A 83 9.09 14.87 -4.15
C PHE A 83 7.95 15.13 -3.16
N SER A 84 8.09 16.19 -2.38
CA SER A 84 6.98 16.86 -1.69
C SER A 84 6.80 18.24 -2.32
N TYR A 85 5.64 18.86 -2.14
CA TYR A 85 5.46 20.25 -2.54
C TYR A 85 4.55 21.00 -1.57
N SER A 86 4.71 22.32 -1.55
CA SER A 86 3.84 23.25 -0.85
C SER A 86 3.58 24.47 -1.72
N TYR A 87 2.40 25.07 -1.60
CA TYR A 87 2.13 26.34 -2.27
C TYR A 87 2.85 27.46 -1.53
N ARG A 88 3.37 28.43 -2.29
CA ARG A 88 3.92 29.66 -1.73
C ARG A 88 2.84 30.60 -1.18
N THR A 89 1.58 30.38 -1.57
CA THR A 89 0.41 31.16 -1.17
C THR A 89 -0.56 30.32 -0.36
N ASP A 90 -1.12 30.92 0.69
CA ASP A 90 -2.21 30.34 1.48
C ASP A 90 -3.58 30.54 0.81
N ASN A 91 -3.65 31.27 -0.31
CA ASN A 91 -4.89 31.49 -1.03
C ASN A 91 -5.37 30.20 -1.71
N THR A 92 -6.37 29.54 -1.12
CA THR A 92 -6.94 28.29 -1.63
C THR A 92 -7.55 28.40 -3.03
N GLU A 93 -7.95 29.60 -3.47
CA GLU A 93 -8.50 29.80 -4.83
C GLU A 93 -7.44 29.70 -5.93
N GLU A 94 -6.17 29.93 -5.60
CA GLU A 94 -5.03 29.84 -6.52
C GLU A 94 -4.38 28.44 -6.50
N GLN A 95 -4.84 27.55 -5.62
CA GLN A 95 -4.28 26.20 -5.48
C GLN A 95 -4.80 25.27 -6.57
N LEU A 96 -3.98 25.09 -7.61
CA LEU A 96 -4.25 24.18 -8.72
C LEU A 96 -4.00 22.72 -8.34
N PRO A 97 -4.83 21.76 -8.75
CA PRO A 97 -4.59 20.34 -8.46
C PRO A 97 -3.25 19.85 -9.04
N MET A 98 -2.68 18.79 -8.44
CA MET A 98 -1.32 18.28 -8.74
C MET A 98 -1.10 17.96 -10.23
N ASP A 99 -2.10 17.43 -10.91
CA ASP A 99 -2.08 17.09 -12.34
C ASP A 99 -1.93 18.33 -13.25
N ARG A 100 -2.12 19.53 -12.70
CA ARG A 100 -1.88 20.82 -13.37
C ARG A 100 -0.63 21.55 -12.87
N LEU A 101 0.15 20.94 -11.98
CA LEU A 101 1.38 21.51 -11.44
C LEU A 101 2.63 20.88 -12.01
N PHE A 102 2.57 19.60 -12.38
CA PHE A 102 3.73 18.84 -12.84
C PHE A 102 3.55 18.39 -14.28
N PHE A 103 4.49 18.76 -15.13
CA PHE A 103 4.44 18.52 -16.57
C PHE A 103 5.67 17.77 -17.06
N PRO A 104 5.57 17.05 -18.19
CA PRO A 104 6.74 16.53 -18.87
C PRO A 104 7.69 17.66 -19.27
N GLN A 105 8.98 17.35 -19.33
CA GLN A 105 10.01 18.31 -19.76
C GLN A 105 9.69 18.94 -21.14
N GLY A 106 9.87 20.25 -21.25
CA GLY A 106 9.62 21.04 -22.45
C GLY A 106 8.16 21.46 -22.66
N TYR A 107 7.28 21.20 -21.69
CA TYR A 107 5.87 21.62 -21.78
C TYR A 107 5.69 23.08 -21.38
N LEU A 108 6.43 23.56 -20.37
CA LEU A 108 6.33 24.94 -19.91
C LEU A 108 7.20 25.86 -20.77
N ASN A 109 6.74 27.11 -20.95
CA ASN A 109 7.47 28.09 -21.75
C ASN A 109 8.40 28.93 -20.86
N PRO A 110 9.73 28.79 -20.98
CA PRO A 110 10.69 29.51 -20.14
C PRO A 110 10.65 31.03 -20.33
N ASP A 111 10.14 31.51 -21.46
CA ASP A 111 10.02 32.96 -21.72
C ASP A 111 8.84 33.59 -20.95
N LYS A 112 7.92 32.76 -20.44
CA LYS A 112 6.70 33.22 -19.76
C LYS A 112 6.65 32.85 -18.29
N GLU A 113 7.41 31.83 -17.88
CA GLU A 113 7.26 31.20 -16.57
C GLU A 113 8.62 30.93 -15.92
N GLN A 114 8.67 31.06 -14.59
CA GLN A 114 9.81 30.57 -13.83
C GLN A 114 9.66 29.06 -13.63
N ILE A 115 10.47 28.28 -14.35
CA ILE A 115 10.38 26.81 -14.37
C ILE A 115 11.34 26.22 -13.34
N GLY A 116 10.81 25.37 -12.47
CA GLY A 116 11.59 24.45 -11.65
C GLY A 116 11.56 23.05 -12.24
N THR A 117 12.57 22.24 -11.96
CA THR A 117 12.65 20.85 -12.40
C THR A 117 12.87 19.91 -11.23
N ILE A 118 12.29 18.72 -11.31
CA ILE A 118 12.51 17.64 -10.33
C ILE A 118 12.64 16.30 -11.06
N LYS A 119 13.71 15.59 -10.72
CA LYS A 119 13.98 14.25 -11.25
C LYS A 119 13.50 13.18 -10.27
N LEU A 120 12.56 12.37 -10.69
CA LEU A 120 12.12 11.20 -9.95
C LEU A 120 12.94 9.99 -10.39
N GLU A 121 13.40 9.18 -9.44
CA GLU A 121 14.25 8.03 -9.74
C GLU A 121 13.81 6.81 -8.93
N CYS A 122 13.85 5.65 -9.57
CA CYS A 122 13.59 4.36 -8.95
C CYS A 122 14.72 3.41 -9.38
N ILE A 123 15.53 2.99 -8.42
CA ILE A 123 16.66 2.07 -8.62
C ILE A 123 16.27 0.74 -7.99
N GLU A 124 15.82 -0.20 -8.81
CA GLU A 124 15.42 -1.54 -8.35
C GLU A 124 16.65 -2.33 -7.94
N LYS A 125 17.66 -2.35 -8.82
CA LYS A 125 18.98 -2.96 -8.62
C LYS A 125 20.05 -2.23 -9.44
N ALA A 126 20.98 -1.54 -8.78
CA ALA A 126 22.02 -0.78 -9.45
C ALA A 126 22.98 -1.69 -10.24
N GLU A 127 23.35 -2.84 -9.67
CA GLU A 127 24.28 -3.79 -10.30
C GLU A 127 23.73 -4.40 -11.61
N GLU A 128 22.41 -4.52 -11.73
CA GLU A 128 21.73 -5.04 -12.92
C GLU A 128 21.29 -3.92 -13.88
N ASN A 129 21.68 -2.66 -13.62
CA ASN A 129 21.23 -1.47 -14.35
C ASN A 129 19.70 -1.36 -14.49
N LYS A 130 18.96 -1.86 -13.50
CA LYS A 130 17.50 -1.77 -13.45
C LYS A 130 17.10 -0.49 -12.74
N MET A 131 17.09 0.59 -13.51
CA MET A 131 16.71 1.92 -13.05
C MET A 131 15.68 2.54 -13.98
N SER A 132 14.86 3.41 -13.43
CA SER A 132 13.88 4.15 -14.21
C SER A 132 13.65 5.52 -13.61
N TYR A 133 13.55 6.54 -14.45
CA TYR A 133 13.46 7.94 -14.04
C TYR A 133 12.45 8.70 -14.89
N ILE A 134 11.96 9.82 -14.35
CA ILE A 134 11.10 10.79 -15.03
C ILE A 134 11.54 12.17 -14.57
N ASP A 135 11.76 13.08 -15.50
CA ASP A 135 11.98 14.51 -15.21
C ASP A 135 10.65 15.26 -15.36
N LEU A 136 10.32 16.07 -14.37
CA LEU A 136 9.11 16.89 -14.34
C LEU A 136 9.47 18.36 -14.23
N GLU A 137 8.74 19.19 -14.96
CA GLU A 137 8.74 20.63 -14.85
C GLU A 137 7.56 21.09 -13.99
N TYR A 138 7.77 22.16 -13.24
CA TYR A 138 6.73 22.80 -12.44
C TYR A 138 6.88 24.33 -12.42
N PRO A 139 5.80 25.09 -12.21
CA PRO A 139 5.86 26.54 -12.07
C PRO A 139 6.43 26.92 -10.70
N ALA A 140 7.73 27.22 -10.63
CA ALA A 140 8.45 27.54 -9.39
C ALA A 140 7.99 28.85 -8.71
N ALA A 141 7.24 29.68 -9.44
CA ALA A 141 6.56 30.85 -8.89
C ALA A 141 5.35 30.49 -8.01
N LEU A 142 4.72 29.33 -8.20
CA LEU A 142 3.51 28.91 -7.48
C LEU A 142 3.81 27.98 -6.31
N ILE A 143 4.77 27.06 -6.49
CA ILE A 143 5.05 26.01 -5.52
C ILE A 143 6.55 25.92 -5.20
N ASP A 144 6.83 25.49 -3.97
CA ASP A 144 8.12 24.99 -3.53
C ASP A 144 8.10 23.46 -3.58
N VAL A 145 9.15 22.86 -4.13
CA VAL A 145 9.28 21.41 -4.27
C VAL A 145 10.53 20.95 -3.54
N GLU A 146 10.39 19.96 -2.65
CA GLU A 146 11.51 19.35 -1.93
C GLU A 146 11.71 17.90 -2.36
N GLU A 147 12.95 17.46 -2.40
CA GLU A 147 13.28 16.05 -2.67
C GLU A 147 13.02 15.20 -1.43
N ILE A 148 12.32 14.07 -1.63
CA ILE A 148 12.26 13.00 -0.63
C ILE A 148 12.98 11.77 -1.15
N ARG A 149 13.73 11.10 -0.28
CA ARG A 149 14.48 9.88 -0.63
C ARG A 149 14.22 8.76 0.36
N PHE A 150 13.92 7.58 -0.17
CA PHE A 150 13.81 6.34 0.56
C PHE A 150 14.89 5.36 0.12
N ARG A 151 15.34 4.51 1.04
CA ARG A 151 16.30 3.43 0.80
C ARG A 151 15.66 2.09 1.12
N LYS A 152 16.23 1.02 0.56
CA LYS A 152 15.77 -0.34 0.80
C LYS A 152 15.52 -0.61 2.29
N GLY A 153 14.36 -1.18 2.60
CA GLY A 153 13.95 -1.48 3.97
C GLY A 153 13.33 -0.31 4.74
N ASP A 154 13.36 0.93 4.21
CA ASP A 154 12.61 2.04 4.78
C ASP A 154 11.12 1.70 4.80
N LYS A 155 10.46 2.07 5.90
CA LYS A 155 9.05 1.79 6.14
C LYS A 155 8.26 3.08 6.04
N PHE A 156 7.14 3.03 5.33
CA PHE A 156 6.23 4.15 5.16
C PHE A 156 4.82 3.63 4.89
N TYR A 157 3.86 4.55 4.85
CA TYR A 157 2.49 4.28 4.46
C TYR A 157 2.28 4.80 3.05
N ILE A 158 1.68 3.99 2.19
CA ILE A 158 1.03 4.50 0.99
C ILE A 158 -0.31 5.07 1.46
N THR A 159 -0.46 6.39 1.39
CA THR A 159 -1.63 7.12 1.91
C THR A 159 -2.71 7.32 0.86
N HIS A 160 -2.33 7.31 -0.41
CA HIS A 160 -3.25 7.30 -1.54
C HIS A 160 -2.57 6.71 -2.79
N LYS A 161 -3.30 5.88 -3.53
CA LYS A 161 -2.87 5.35 -4.83
C LYS A 161 -4.10 5.23 -5.71
N SER A 162 -4.17 6.02 -6.78
CA SER A 162 -5.31 5.93 -7.71
C SER A 162 -5.28 4.59 -8.46
N ASP A 163 -6.45 4.05 -8.76
CA ASP A 163 -6.61 2.91 -9.66
C ASP A 163 -6.53 3.33 -11.14
N ASP A 164 -6.52 4.64 -11.43
CA ASP A 164 -6.32 5.13 -12.79
C ASP A 164 -4.92 4.79 -13.30
N LYS A 165 -4.87 4.22 -14.50
CA LYS A 165 -3.64 3.85 -15.20
C LYS A 165 -2.85 5.05 -15.70
N HIS A 166 -3.49 6.21 -15.85
CA HIS A 166 -2.84 7.44 -16.29
C HIS A 166 -2.15 8.18 -15.14
N ASP A 167 -2.58 7.93 -13.91
CA ASP A 167 -1.90 8.44 -12.73
C ASP A 167 -0.66 7.58 -12.45
N ILE A 168 0.51 8.22 -12.48
CA ILE A 168 1.82 7.60 -12.31
C ILE A 168 2.36 7.73 -10.88
N PHE A 169 1.65 8.42 -9.99
CA PHE A 169 2.12 8.73 -8.63
C PHE A 169 1.38 7.96 -7.55
N MET A 170 2.07 7.69 -6.45
CA MET A 170 1.46 7.28 -5.19
C MET A 170 1.86 8.26 -4.09
N GLU A 171 0.90 8.65 -3.27
CA GLU A 171 1.13 9.48 -2.09
C GLU A 171 1.65 8.60 -0.96
N VAL A 172 2.69 9.07 -0.28
CA VAL A 172 3.36 8.36 0.81
C VAL A 172 3.58 9.26 2.01
N ASP A 173 3.61 8.66 3.20
CA ASP A 173 3.95 9.32 4.45
C ASP A 173 4.64 8.32 5.41
N ASN A 174 5.79 8.71 5.98
CA ASN A 174 6.48 7.91 7.00
C ASN A 174 6.23 8.39 8.45
N PHE A 175 5.44 9.46 8.64
CA PHE A 175 5.19 10.14 9.91
C PHE A 175 6.45 10.62 10.66
N LEU A 176 7.57 10.74 9.95
CA LEU A 176 8.88 11.18 10.44
C LEU A 176 9.44 12.30 9.54
N GLY A 177 8.57 13.05 8.88
CA GLY A 177 8.94 14.18 8.02
C GLY A 177 9.24 13.84 6.56
N LYS A 178 9.06 12.59 6.11
CA LYS A 178 9.07 12.24 4.68
C LYS A 178 7.64 11.93 4.22
N GLN A 179 6.98 12.96 3.71
CA GLN A 179 5.67 12.88 3.09
C GLN A 179 5.77 13.43 1.66
N GLY A 180 5.06 12.84 0.70
CA GLY A 180 5.01 13.34 -0.66
C GLY A 180 4.61 12.26 -1.66
N PHE A 181 5.22 12.30 -2.84
CA PHE A 181 4.86 11.47 -3.99
C PHE A 181 6.04 10.66 -4.48
N LEU A 182 5.78 9.38 -4.76
CA LEU A 182 6.69 8.45 -5.43
C LEU A 182 6.05 7.94 -6.72
N LEU A 183 6.84 7.31 -7.60
CA LEU A 183 6.31 6.65 -8.79
C LEU A 183 5.58 5.36 -8.41
N LYS A 184 4.41 5.08 -8.99
CA LYS A 184 3.62 3.85 -8.71
C LYS A 184 4.37 2.55 -9.02
N LYS A 185 5.37 2.60 -9.89
CA LYS A 185 6.22 1.45 -10.26
C LYS A 185 7.22 1.04 -9.18
N THR A 186 7.36 1.83 -8.12
CA THR A 186 8.24 1.51 -6.99
C THR A 186 7.82 0.19 -6.35
N ASN A 187 8.79 -0.73 -6.19
CA ASN A 187 8.55 -2.04 -5.61
C ASN A 187 8.50 -1.96 -4.09
N THR A 188 7.41 -2.50 -3.54
CA THR A 188 7.16 -2.48 -2.10
C THR A 188 6.55 -3.79 -1.63
N SER A 189 6.89 -4.15 -0.38
CA SER A 189 6.36 -5.32 0.30
C SER A 189 5.42 -4.90 1.42
N ASN A 190 4.20 -5.43 1.40
CA ASN A 190 3.20 -5.14 2.43
C ASN A 190 3.61 -5.77 3.77
N LEU A 191 3.69 -4.94 4.81
CA LEU A 191 4.11 -5.36 6.14
C LEU A 191 3.00 -6.07 6.93
N GLU A 192 1.73 -5.99 6.52
CA GLU A 192 0.64 -6.78 7.09
C GLU A 192 0.73 -8.26 6.71
N ASP A 193 1.28 -8.57 5.54
CA ASP A 193 1.33 -9.94 5.00
C ASP A 193 2.69 -10.64 5.22
N LYS A 194 3.68 -9.95 5.82
CA LYS A 194 5.04 -10.50 6.01
C LYS A 194 5.07 -11.80 6.83
N TRP A 195 4.17 -11.97 7.80
CA TRP A 195 4.05 -13.21 8.59
C TRP A 195 3.57 -14.38 7.75
N MET A 196 2.71 -14.14 6.74
CA MET A 196 2.23 -15.19 5.86
C MET A 196 3.35 -15.76 4.99
N TYR A 197 4.31 -14.94 4.57
CA TYR A 197 5.47 -15.43 3.83
C TYR A 197 6.27 -16.44 4.65
N SER A 198 6.59 -16.10 5.91
CA SER A 198 7.28 -17.00 6.84
C SER A 198 6.49 -18.29 7.07
N ILE A 199 5.18 -18.21 7.32
CA ILE A 199 4.34 -19.40 7.51
C ILE A 199 4.29 -20.26 6.24
N SER A 200 4.14 -19.63 5.07
CA SER A 200 4.08 -20.36 3.78
C SER A 200 5.36 -21.15 3.53
N ILE A 201 6.52 -20.58 3.82
CA ILE A 201 7.81 -21.27 3.74
C ILE A 201 7.88 -22.43 4.74
N THR A 202 7.49 -22.20 6.00
CA THR A 202 7.51 -23.26 7.02
C THR A 202 6.62 -24.44 6.61
N ILE A 203 5.41 -24.17 6.12
CA ILE A 203 4.51 -25.22 5.65
C ILE A 203 5.10 -25.93 4.43
N ALA A 204 5.71 -25.21 3.48
CA ALA A 204 6.36 -25.81 2.32
C ALA A 204 7.50 -26.76 2.72
N ILE A 205 8.36 -26.35 3.66
CA ILE A 205 9.47 -27.18 4.18
C ILE A 205 8.92 -28.44 4.87
N LEU A 206 7.95 -28.29 5.78
CA LEU A 206 7.33 -29.42 6.49
C LEU A 206 6.66 -30.39 5.52
N THR A 207 6.02 -29.86 4.48
CA THR A 207 5.38 -30.66 3.43
C THR A 207 6.41 -31.47 2.66
N VAL A 208 7.49 -30.84 2.18
CA VAL A 208 8.56 -31.53 1.44
C VAL A 208 9.21 -32.61 2.32
N LEU A 209 9.50 -32.32 3.59
CA LEU A 209 10.04 -33.30 4.54
C LEU A 209 9.07 -34.46 4.79
N GLY A 210 7.78 -34.17 4.97
CA GLY A 210 6.75 -35.19 5.19
C GLY A 210 6.59 -36.11 3.97
N ILE A 211 6.59 -35.54 2.77
CA ILE A 211 6.57 -36.29 1.50
C ILE A 211 7.82 -37.18 1.40
N PHE A 212 9.00 -36.61 1.66
CA PHE A 212 10.26 -37.35 1.62
C PHE A 212 10.28 -38.52 2.60
N LEU A 213 9.92 -38.29 3.86
CA LEU A 213 9.83 -39.34 4.89
C LEU A 213 8.79 -40.41 4.52
N GLY A 214 7.65 -40.01 3.95
CA GLY A 214 6.62 -40.94 3.46
C GLY A 214 7.11 -41.85 2.34
N PHE A 215 7.87 -41.31 1.37
CA PHE A 215 8.49 -42.11 0.31
C PHE A 215 9.64 -43.00 0.84
N LEU A 216 10.37 -42.54 1.85
CA LEU A 216 11.43 -43.31 2.51
C LEU A 216 10.86 -44.50 3.29
N ALA A 217 9.80 -44.29 4.07
CA ALA A 217 9.10 -45.32 4.82
C ALA A 217 8.45 -46.38 3.92
N ASN A 218 7.97 -46.00 2.73
CA ASN A 218 7.39 -46.93 1.75
C ASN A 218 8.44 -47.59 0.83
N GLY A 219 9.73 -47.29 0.98
CA GLY A 219 10.81 -47.91 0.21
C GLY A 219 10.96 -47.42 -1.24
N TRP A 220 10.24 -46.37 -1.65
CA TRP A 220 10.21 -45.90 -3.05
C TRP A 220 11.47 -45.13 -3.46
N ILE A 221 12.16 -44.49 -2.52
CA ILE A 221 13.39 -43.72 -2.78
C ILE A 221 14.56 -44.61 -3.24
N VAL A 222 14.46 -45.93 -3.01
CA VAL A 222 15.53 -46.90 -3.33
C VAL A 222 15.51 -47.33 -4.81
N VAL A 223 14.46 -47.07 -5.58
CA VAL A 223 14.22 -47.84 -6.82
C VAL A 223 14.78 -47.23 -8.12
N SER A 224 14.94 -45.91 -8.29
CA SER A 224 15.64 -45.33 -9.47
C SER A 224 15.53 -43.80 -9.50
N GLY A 225 16.54 -43.10 -10.07
CA GLY A 225 16.51 -41.65 -10.32
C GLY A 225 15.32 -41.15 -11.15
N LEU A 226 14.58 -42.03 -11.83
CA LEU A 226 13.34 -41.68 -12.56
C LEU A 226 12.17 -41.34 -11.60
N MET A 227 12.16 -41.92 -10.38
CA MET A 227 11.16 -41.62 -9.34
C MET A 227 11.32 -40.21 -8.75
N ILE A 228 12.51 -39.60 -8.86
CA ILE A 228 12.74 -38.22 -8.40
C ILE A 228 11.90 -37.25 -9.24
N LEU A 229 11.79 -37.49 -10.54
CA LEU A 229 11.02 -36.63 -11.45
C LEU A 229 9.52 -36.74 -11.16
N VAL A 230 9.01 -37.95 -10.91
CA VAL A 230 7.63 -38.17 -10.45
C VAL A 230 7.39 -37.50 -9.08
N GLY A 231 8.34 -37.61 -8.15
CA GLY A 231 8.28 -36.95 -6.85
C GLY A 231 8.24 -35.42 -6.95
N ILE A 232 9.00 -34.82 -7.87
CA ILE A 232 8.97 -33.38 -8.14
C ILE A 232 7.59 -32.96 -8.67
N VAL A 233 7.01 -33.72 -9.61
CA VAL A 233 5.67 -33.44 -10.15
C VAL A 233 4.61 -33.53 -9.05
N VAL A 234 4.65 -34.57 -8.20
CA VAL A 234 3.72 -34.71 -7.06
C VAL A 234 3.90 -33.59 -6.05
N ALA A 235 5.14 -33.20 -5.72
CA ALA A 235 5.41 -32.07 -4.84
C ALA A 235 4.89 -30.76 -5.43
N PHE A 236 5.02 -30.55 -6.75
CA PHE A 236 4.50 -29.36 -7.43
C PHE A 236 2.97 -29.30 -7.37
N ILE A 237 2.29 -30.43 -7.63
CA ILE A 237 0.83 -30.54 -7.50
C ILE A 237 0.42 -30.24 -6.04
N PHE A 238 1.15 -30.77 -5.07
CA PHE A 238 0.84 -30.56 -3.66
C PHE A 238 1.01 -29.09 -3.24
N VAL A 239 2.10 -28.42 -3.66
CA VAL A 239 2.31 -26.98 -3.43
C VAL A 239 1.19 -26.15 -4.07
N PHE A 240 0.75 -26.53 -5.27
CA PHE A 240 -0.36 -25.87 -5.96
C PHE A 240 -1.68 -26.02 -5.18
N VAL A 241 -1.99 -27.22 -4.70
CA VAL A 241 -3.17 -27.48 -3.85
C VAL A 241 -3.07 -26.70 -2.53
N LEU A 242 -1.90 -26.66 -1.90
CA LEU A 242 -1.66 -25.90 -0.68
C LEU A 242 -1.89 -24.40 -0.89
N GLN A 243 -1.41 -23.84 -2.00
CA GLN A 243 -1.67 -22.44 -2.37
C GLN A 243 -3.17 -22.16 -2.48
N ILE A 244 -3.94 -23.05 -3.12
CA ILE A 244 -5.41 -22.92 -3.20
C ILE A 244 -6.04 -22.93 -1.80
N ILE A 245 -5.64 -23.88 -0.94
CA ILE A 245 -6.15 -23.97 0.43
C ILE A 245 -5.82 -22.70 1.23
N LEU A 246 -4.59 -22.20 1.14
CA LEU A 246 -4.18 -20.95 1.79
C LEU A 246 -4.99 -19.75 1.27
N MET A 247 -5.30 -19.72 -0.03
CA MET A 247 -6.14 -18.68 -0.62
C MET A 247 -7.57 -18.72 -0.07
N ILE A 248 -8.14 -19.92 0.08
CA ILE A 248 -9.46 -20.13 0.71
C ILE A 248 -9.42 -19.70 2.18
N LEU A 249 -8.41 -20.12 2.94
CA LEU A 249 -8.24 -19.73 4.34
C LEU A 249 -8.09 -18.21 4.49
N LYS A 250 -7.33 -17.54 3.62
CA LYS A 250 -7.23 -16.06 3.58
C LYS A 250 -8.59 -15.43 3.37
N GLY A 251 -9.41 -16.00 2.48
CA GLY A 251 -10.80 -15.58 2.25
C GLY A 251 -11.67 -15.70 3.49
N ILE A 252 -11.63 -16.85 4.17
CA ILE A 252 -12.40 -17.13 5.39
C ILE A 252 -11.95 -16.22 6.53
N PHE A 253 -10.64 -16.09 6.79
CA PHE A 253 -10.12 -15.20 7.83
C PHE A 253 -10.48 -13.74 7.58
N ASN A 254 -10.44 -13.28 6.32
CA ASN A 254 -10.91 -11.94 5.98
C ASN A 254 -12.41 -11.76 6.22
N GLN A 255 -13.23 -12.79 5.99
CA GLN A 255 -14.66 -12.74 6.29
C GLN A 255 -14.92 -12.71 7.80
N ILE A 256 -14.23 -13.55 8.58
CA ILE A 256 -14.34 -13.58 10.05
C ILE A 256 -13.90 -12.24 10.63
N ARG A 257 -12.76 -11.70 10.19
CA ARG A 257 -12.25 -10.39 10.62
C ARG A 257 -13.19 -9.22 10.28
N LYS A 258 -14.03 -9.33 9.24
CA LYS A 258 -15.05 -8.32 8.91
C LYS A 258 -16.34 -8.47 9.74
N ARG A 259 -16.57 -9.65 10.33
CA ARG A 259 -17.76 -9.96 11.16
C ARG A 259 -17.56 -9.61 12.63
N PHE A 260 -16.34 -9.71 13.16
CA PHE A 260 -16.00 -9.45 14.57
C PHE A 260 -15.41 -8.06 14.79
#